data_AF-A0A2B4SKN2-F1
#
_entry.id   AF-A0A2B4SKN2-F1
#
_cell.length_a   1.000
_cell.length_b   1.000
_cell.length_c   1.000
_cell.angle_alpha   90.00
_cell.angle_beta   90.00
_cell.angle_gamma   90.00
#
_symmetry.space_group_name_H-M   'P 1'
#
loop_
_entity.id
_entity.type
_entity.pdbx_description
1 polymer ?
#
loop_
_entity_poly.entity_id
_entity_poly.type
_entity_poly.pdbx_seq_one_letter_code
_entity_poly.pdbx_strand_id
1 'polypeptide(L)'
;MAEKQWREPKAKRELFDKREGESLGKSCSSESEPHEQEYQTSDSRLDEEVSQEVASLTIADENRDGKWLSNHPWEAETPNIVLKMKATVSNSASYPTSDEWTTPSKKVDLTKIYDNLPKFIESEMKGTINSCREELTQVVTNILENREPLNLPLSPHTCGQTSWIQKIRFNNFKGKRWIFVPSFRRAQIALLDWPEDALLNKESTITVLVVRPSEFDEYVRHCGHENIVIRLPQDEIGAGYPRYWIQKIALRLQLDFIWMMDDSVECFYEYHPTVVPPLKFKGGSDYSEYRRRQFGLVFERIENFVKADSTEHAIAAMSPRRWYPQCKPKKPFSCKPPHGVVFLNLRVLQAKNIFYRPELKTLEDILFGYECERKGLKVFRDNRVMLYDHNWKNTGASSPSVKNK
;
A
#
# COMPACT_ATOMS: atom_id res chain seq x y z
N MET A 1 -19.53 40.42 7.59
CA MET A 1 -18.90 41.70 7.17
C MET A 1 -17.92 42.12 8.24
N ALA A 2 -16.62 42.09 7.92
CA ALA A 2 -15.54 42.95 8.43
C ALA A 2 -14.21 42.27 8.08
N GLU A 3 -13.59 42.77 7.01
CA GLU A 3 -12.25 42.42 6.52
C GLU A 3 -11.16 42.84 7.50
N LYS A 4 -10.04 42.12 7.51
CA LYS A 4 -8.73 42.69 7.82
C LYS A 4 -7.64 41.97 7.02
N GLN A 5 -7.19 42.65 5.96
CA GLN A 5 -5.95 42.41 5.23
C GLN A 5 -4.73 42.83 6.07
N TRP A 6 -3.62 42.08 5.96
CA TRP A 6 -2.25 42.59 6.15
C TRP A 6 -1.28 41.62 5.45
N ARG A 7 -0.84 41.91 4.22
CA ARG A 7 0.42 42.57 3.78
C ARG A 7 1.72 41.81 4.08
N GLU A 8 2.36 41.38 2.99
CA GLU A 8 3.79 41.03 2.85
C GLU A 8 4.73 42.23 3.07
N PRO A 9 6.03 41.96 3.29
CA PRO A 9 7.06 42.79 2.64
C PRO A 9 8.22 42.00 1.99
N LYS A 10 8.34 42.24 0.68
CA LYS A 10 9.53 42.67 -0.11
C LYS A 10 10.95 42.21 0.26
N ALA A 11 11.60 41.64 -0.76
CA ALA A 11 13.03 41.59 -0.98
C ALA A 11 13.68 42.96 -1.27
N LYS A 12 14.98 43.12 -0.97
CA LYS A 12 16.00 43.78 -1.82
C LYS A 12 17.42 43.73 -1.21
N ARG A 13 18.38 43.29 -2.06
CA ARG A 13 19.74 43.85 -2.34
C ARG A 13 20.80 43.79 -1.21
N GLU A 14 22.12 43.71 -1.44
CA GLU A 14 23.02 44.06 -2.56
C GLU A 14 24.40 43.38 -2.32
N LEU A 15 25.06 42.85 -3.37
CA LEU A 15 26.36 43.25 -3.93
C LEU A 15 27.65 43.08 -3.08
N PHE A 16 28.64 42.37 -3.63
CA PHE A 16 30.06 42.76 -3.53
C PHE A 16 30.88 42.32 -4.75
N ASP A 17 31.88 43.16 -5.04
CA ASP A 17 32.54 43.48 -6.31
C ASP A 17 33.78 42.62 -6.68
N LYS A 18 34.01 42.53 -8.01
CA LYS A 18 35.24 42.68 -8.83
C LYS A 18 36.67 42.26 -8.38
N ARG A 19 37.40 41.69 -9.36
CA ARG A 19 38.78 42.01 -9.86
C ARG A 19 38.90 41.38 -11.26
N GLU A 20 39.03 42.07 -12.39
CA GLU A 20 40.14 42.85 -13.00
C GLU A 20 41.42 42.08 -13.40
N GLY A 21 41.91 42.36 -14.62
CA GLY A 21 43.20 41.99 -15.22
C GLY A 21 43.05 41.41 -16.65
N GLU A 22 43.01 42.23 -17.72
CA GLU A 22 44.14 42.60 -18.62
C GLU A 22 44.59 41.46 -19.58
N SER A 23 44.95 41.63 -20.86
CA SER A 23 45.02 42.76 -21.80
C SER A 23 45.32 42.25 -23.23
N LEU A 24 44.92 43.03 -24.24
CA LEU A 24 45.59 43.38 -25.52
C LEU A 24 46.21 42.32 -26.46
N GLY A 25 45.82 42.37 -27.75
CA GLY A 25 46.65 41.93 -28.88
C GLY A 25 45.96 42.02 -30.25
N LYS A 26 46.56 42.75 -31.20
CA LYS A 26 46.01 43.23 -32.49
C LYS A 26 46.30 42.33 -33.72
N SER A 27 45.33 42.33 -34.64
CA SER A 27 45.35 42.46 -36.13
C SER A 27 46.31 41.72 -37.09
N CYS A 28 45.66 41.28 -38.20
CA CYS A 28 46.05 41.33 -39.63
C CYS A 28 46.83 40.18 -40.32
N SER A 29 46.06 39.43 -41.12
CA SER A 29 46.24 39.08 -42.56
C SER A 29 47.59 38.64 -43.12
N SER A 30 47.63 37.44 -43.71
CA SER A 30 47.99 37.20 -45.13
C SER A 30 47.88 35.71 -45.50
N GLU A 31 47.61 35.47 -46.77
CA GLU A 31 47.33 34.20 -47.45
C GLU A 31 48.55 33.28 -47.57
N SER A 32 48.33 31.95 -47.54
CA SER A 32 48.98 30.95 -48.43
C SER A 32 48.48 29.53 -48.10
N GLU A 33 47.96 28.84 -49.12
CA GLU A 33 47.84 27.37 -49.20
C GLU A 33 49.15 26.78 -49.81
N PRO A 34 49.35 25.45 -49.92
CA PRO A 34 48.65 24.31 -49.31
C PRO A 34 49.62 23.35 -48.57
N HIS A 35 49.11 22.54 -47.63
CA HIS A 35 49.80 21.31 -47.24
C HIS A 35 48.78 20.20 -46.90
N GLU A 36 48.92 19.08 -47.60
CA GLU A 36 48.24 17.82 -47.35
C GLU A 36 48.48 17.34 -45.91
N GLN A 37 47.40 17.13 -45.15
CA GLN A 37 47.41 16.28 -43.97
C GLN A 37 46.11 15.47 -43.90
N GLU A 38 46.29 14.18 -43.65
CA GLU A 38 45.27 13.15 -43.46
C GLU A 38 44.20 13.55 -42.44
N TYR A 39 42.93 13.50 -42.84
CA TYR A 39 41.82 13.46 -41.89
C TYR A 39 41.54 12.01 -41.50
N GLN A 40 42.14 11.58 -40.39
CA GLN A 40 41.49 10.67 -39.46
C GLN A 40 41.09 11.49 -38.23
N THR A 41 39.83 11.91 -38.18
CA THR A 41 39.20 12.34 -36.94
C THR A 41 37.93 11.53 -36.74
N SER A 42 38.04 10.62 -35.78
CA SER A 42 37.03 9.84 -35.08
C SER A 42 35.70 10.56 -34.89
N ASP A 43 34.64 9.97 -35.46
CA ASP A 43 33.25 10.32 -35.17
C ASP A 43 32.60 9.34 -34.17
N SER A 44 33.39 8.85 -33.21
CA SER A 44 32.93 7.88 -32.19
C SER A 44 31.95 8.47 -31.17
N ARG A 45 31.74 9.79 -31.16
CA ARG A 45 30.80 10.45 -30.25
C ARG A 45 29.38 10.51 -30.82
N LEU A 46 29.22 10.66 -32.14
CA LEU A 46 27.90 10.63 -32.77
C LEU A 46 27.31 9.21 -32.73
N ASP A 47 28.12 8.16 -32.87
CA ASP A 47 27.64 6.77 -32.77
C ASP A 47 27.16 6.40 -31.36
N GLU A 48 27.78 6.97 -30.32
CA GLU A 48 27.40 6.73 -28.92
C GLU A 48 26.12 7.49 -28.53
N GLU A 49 25.97 8.74 -28.99
CA GLU A 49 24.75 9.52 -28.80
C GLU A 49 23.57 8.93 -29.57
N VAL A 50 23.77 8.53 -30.82
CA VAL A 50 22.73 7.87 -31.63
C VAL A 50 22.36 6.50 -31.05
N SER A 51 23.33 5.73 -30.53
CA SER A 51 23.04 4.45 -29.85
C SER A 51 22.27 4.63 -28.55
N GLN A 52 22.58 5.66 -27.75
CA GLN A 52 21.80 6.00 -26.55
C GLN A 52 20.40 6.50 -26.91
N GLU A 53 20.26 7.27 -27.99
CA GLU A 53 18.98 7.80 -28.47
C GLU A 53 18.08 6.67 -29.01
N VAL A 54 18.61 5.77 -29.84
CA VAL A 54 17.88 4.59 -30.34
C VAL A 54 17.49 3.63 -29.21
N ALA A 55 18.40 3.36 -28.27
CA ALA A 55 18.08 2.54 -27.08
C ALA A 55 17.00 3.20 -26.22
N SER A 56 17.01 4.53 -26.07
CA SER A 56 15.99 5.26 -25.32
C SER A 56 14.62 5.26 -26.01
N LEU A 57 14.59 5.28 -27.36
CA LEU A 57 13.37 5.20 -28.17
C LEU A 57 12.75 3.81 -28.12
N THR A 58 13.55 2.74 -28.22
CA THR A 58 13.04 1.37 -28.11
C THR A 58 12.46 1.06 -26.72
N ILE A 59 13.03 1.66 -25.67
CA ILE A 59 12.59 1.46 -24.29
C ILE A 59 11.34 2.28 -23.95
N ALA A 60 11.15 3.45 -24.56
CA ALA A 60 9.96 4.29 -24.34
C ALA A 60 8.68 3.65 -24.90
N ASP A 61 8.78 2.86 -25.98
CA ASP A 61 7.63 2.15 -26.56
C ASP A 61 7.26 0.85 -25.82
N GLU A 62 8.18 0.25 -25.05
CA GLU A 62 7.91 -0.97 -24.26
C GLU A 62 6.87 -0.77 -23.13
N ASN A 63 6.53 0.49 -22.79
CA ASN A 63 5.94 0.79 -21.48
C ASN A 63 4.63 1.60 -21.51
N ARG A 64 4.08 1.88 -22.69
CA ARG A 64 2.83 2.67 -22.80
C ARG A 64 1.61 1.99 -22.17
N ASP A 65 1.62 0.67 -22.08
CA ASP A 65 0.49 -0.13 -21.58
C ASP A 65 0.58 -0.45 -20.08
N GLY A 66 1.64 -0.03 -19.38
CA GLY A 66 1.86 -0.39 -17.97
C GLY A 66 2.26 -1.85 -17.73
N LYS A 67 2.91 -2.48 -18.72
CA LYS A 67 3.50 -3.83 -18.64
C LYS A 67 4.79 -3.84 -17.81
N TRP A 68 5.23 -5.03 -17.39
CA TRP A 68 6.52 -5.21 -16.74
C TRP A 68 7.67 -4.88 -17.69
N LEU A 69 8.75 -4.30 -17.18
CA LEU A 69 9.96 -4.10 -17.97
C LEU A 69 10.67 -5.42 -18.23
N SER A 70 11.13 -5.56 -19.46
CA SER A 70 11.98 -6.65 -19.91
C SER A 70 13.30 -6.66 -19.12
N ASN A 71 13.88 -7.85 -18.91
CA ASN A 71 15.20 -8.02 -18.31
C ASN A 71 15.37 -7.39 -16.91
N HIS A 72 14.29 -7.29 -16.14
CA HIS A 72 14.37 -6.73 -14.80
C HIS A 72 15.28 -7.61 -13.92
N PRO A 73 16.27 -7.06 -13.19
CA PRO A 73 17.25 -7.87 -12.44
C PRO A 73 16.65 -8.72 -11.32
N TRP A 74 15.38 -8.47 -10.98
CA TRP A 74 14.61 -9.19 -9.97
C TRP A 74 13.44 -10.00 -10.54
N GLU A 75 13.43 -10.27 -11.84
CA GLU A 75 12.32 -10.95 -12.50
C GLU A 75 12.14 -12.40 -11.99
N ALA A 76 13.22 -13.18 -11.99
CA ALA A 76 13.25 -14.57 -11.55
C ALA A 76 13.41 -14.77 -10.03
N GLU A 77 13.56 -13.67 -9.29
CA GLU A 77 13.77 -13.73 -7.84
C GLU A 77 12.49 -14.13 -7.10
N THR A 78 12.65 -14.92 -6.04
CA THR A 78 11.54 -15.37 -5.17
C THR A 78 11.77 -14.98 -3.70
N PRO A 79 10.70 -14.89 -2.89
CA PRO A 79 10.85 -14.60 -1.46
C PRO A 79 11.70 -15.65 -0.74
N ASN A 80 12.77 -15.21 -0.08
CA ASN A 80 13.62 -16.10 0.70
C ASN A 80 12.97 -16.40 2.08
N ILE A 81 12.46 -17.62 2.24
CA ILE A 81 11.77 -18.10 3.45
C ILE A 81 12.64 -18.11 4.72
N VAL A 82 13.97 -18.12 4.57
CA VAL A 82 14.92 -18.08 5.71
C VAL A 82 14.99 -16.69 6.33
N LEU A 83 14.56 -15.65 5.60
CA LEU A 83 14.50 -14.30 6.15
C LEU A 83 13.53 -14.26 7.34
N LYS A 84 13.98 -13.59 8.41
CA LYS A 84 13.18 -13.35 9.61
C LYS A 84 12.78 -11.89 9.70
N MET A 85 11.56 -11.66 10.14
CA MET A 85 11.12 -10.31 10.51
C MET A 85 11.93 -9.83 11.72
N LYS A 86 12.33 -8.55 11.71
CA LYS A 86 12.99 -7.94 12.86
C LYS A 86 12.00 -7.79 14.01
N ALA A 87 12.44 -8.12 15.22
CA ALA A 87 11.68 -7.89 16.46
C ALA A 87 11.63 -6.41 16.89
N THR A 88 12.19 -5.49 16.10
CA THR A 88 12.14 -4.05 16.39
C THR A 88 11.79 -3.24 15.15
N VAL A 89 11.08 -2.14 15.37
CA VAL A 89 10.70 -1.17 14.32
C VAL A 89 10.97 0.26 14.77
N SER A 90 11.08 1.18 13.80
CA SER A 90 11.19 2.61 14.10
C SER A 90 9.95 3.07 14.86
N ASN A 91 10.14 3.89 15.90
CA ASN A 91 9.01 4.49 16.60
C ASN A 91 8.34 5.53 15.70
N SER A 92 7.01 5.52 15.67
CA SER A 92 6.24 6.40 14.79
C SER A 92 6.30 7.82 15.32
N ALA A 93 6.65 8.78 14.46
CA ALA A 93 6.55 10.20 14.83
C ALA A 93 5.10 10.65 15.04
N SER A 94 4.15 9.96 14.39
CA SER A 94 2.72 10.30 14.46
C SER A 94 2.00 9.68 15.65
N TYR A 95 2.52 8.54 16.14
CA TYR A 95 1.95 7.74 17.22
C TYR A 95 3.09 7.08 18.00
N PRO A 96 3.89 7.87 18.73
CA PRO A 96 5.03 7.32 19.44
C PRO A 96 4.54 6.42 20.57
N THR A 97 5.15 5.25 20.71
CA THR A 97 4.97 4.43 21.91
C THR A 97 5.81 5.00 23.05
N SER A 98 5.34 4.84 24.30
CA SER A 98 6.12 5.22 25.48
C SER A 98 7.44 4.46 25.59
N ASP A 99 8.37 5.01 26.38
CA ASP A 99 9.70 4.44 26.60
C ASP A 99 9.65 3.00 27.13
N GLU A 100 8.58 2.64 27.85
CA GLU A 100 8.34 1.28 28.33
C GLU A 100 8.35 0.26 27.19
N TRP A 101 7.85 0.62 26.01
CA TRP A 101 7.73 -0.29 24.86
C TRP A 101 8.85 -0.15 23.85
N THR A 102 9.92 0.57 24.23
CA THR A 102 11.07 0.81 23.36
C THR A 102 12.36 0.23 23.91
N THR A 103 13.29 -0.08 23.00
CA THR A 103 14.67 -0.41 23.32
C THR A 103 15.45 0.84 23.76
N PRO A 104 16.65 0.70 24.36
CA PRO A 104 17.52 1.84 24.67
C PRO A 104 17.83 2.74 23.46
N SER A 105 17.79 2.19 22.24
CA SER A 105 17.95 2.93 20.99
C SER A 105 16.65 3.58 20.48
N LYS A 106 15.62 3.72 21.32
CA LYS A 106 14.31 4.31 21.00
C LYS A 106 13.57 3.65 19.83
N LYS A 107 13.77 2.35 19.62
CA LYS A 107 12.99 1.53 18.67
C LYS A 107 11.91 0.77 19.40
N VAL A 108 10.74 0.60 18.80
CA VAL A 108 9.65 -0.19 19.39
C VAL A 108 10.07 -1.66 19.44
N ASP A 109 9.89 -2.30 20.61
CA ASP A 109 10.19 -3.72 20.84
C ASP A 109 8.93 -4.57 20.65
N LEU A 110 8.86 -5.29 19.54
CA LEU A 110 7.71 -6.10 19.18
C LEU A 110 7.58 -7.37 20.03
N THR A 111 8.70 -7.94 20.48
CA THR A 111 8.66 -9.08 21.40
C THR A 111 8.01 -8.67 22.70
N LYS A 112 8.47 -7.55 23.27
CA LYS A 112 7.94 -7.03 24.53
C LYS A 112 6.45 -6.73 24.42
N ILE A 113 6.02 -6.06 23.35
CA ILE A 113 4.58 -5.78 23.12
C ILE A 113 3.79 -7.07 22.96
N TYR A 114 4.26 -8.00 22.12
CA TYR A 114 3.55 -9.24 21.85
C TYR A 114 3.36 -10.08 23.13
N ASP A 115 4.41 -10.22 23.93
CA ASP A 115 4.38 -11.00 25.17
C ASP A 115 3.56 -10.32 26.28
N ASN A 116 3.30 -9.01 26.18
CA ASN A 116 2.55 -8.21 27.16
C ASN A 116 1.38 -7.43 26.53
N LEU A 117 0.75 -8.01 25.51
CA LEU A 117 -0.25 -7.32 24.69
C LEU A 117 -1.40 -6.70 25.51
N PRO A 118 -1.99 -7.36 26.52
CA PRO A 118 -3.05 -6.75 27.34
C PRO A 118 -2.60 -5.46 28.02
N LYS A 119 -1.39 -5.46 28.59
CA LYS A 119 -0.82 -4.28 29.25
C LYS A 119 -0.51 -3.17 28.25
N PHE A 120 0.02 -3.51 27.08
CA PHE A 120 0.26 -2.55 26.00
C PHE A 120 -1.03 -1.87 25.53
N ILE A 121 -2.11 -2.65 25.34
CA ILE A 121 -3.41 -2.10 24.96
C ILE A 121 -3.92 -1.15 26.05
N GLU A 122 -3.88 -1.56 27.31
CA GLU A 122 -4.33 -0.74 28.44
C GLU A 122 -3.54 0.57 28.56
N SER A 123 -2.21 0.51 28.42
CA SER A 123 -1.34 1.68 28.63
C SER A 123 -1.28 2.62 27.42
N GLU A 124 -1.19 2.08 26.20
CA GLU A 124 -0.92 2.87 24.98
C GLU A 124 -2.16 3.09 24.10
N MET A 125 -3.14 2.17 24.12
CA MET A 125 -4.29 2.21 23.19
C MET A 125 -5.55 2.80 23.85
N LYS A 126 -5.39 3.87 24.65
CA LYS A 126 -6.49 4.51 25.40
C LYS A 126 -7.69 4.87 24.50
N GLY A 127 -8.89 4.42 24.88
CA GLY A 127 -10.17 4.62 24.19
C GLY A 127 -11.12 3.43 24.40
N THR A 128 -12.40 3.58 24.02
CA THR A 128 -13.52 2.64 24.24
C THR A 128 -13.36 1.30 23.51
N ILE A 129 -12.34 0.50 23.84
CA ILE A 129 -12.20 -0.89 23.36
C ILE A 129 -12.95 -1.88 24.28
N ASN A 130 -13.56 -1.37 25.36
CA ASN A 130 -14.26 -2.21 26.34
C ASN A 130 -15.57 -2.83 25.79
N SER A 131 -16.16 -2.33 24.70
CA SER A 131 -17.37 -2.92 24.08
C SER A 131 -17.07 -4.06 23.10
N CYS A 132 -15.82 -4.22 22.65
CA CYS A 132 -15.48 -5.21 21.62
C CYS A 132 -15.28 -6.63 22.16
N ARG A 133 -14.93 -6.83 23.44
CA ARG A 133 -14.60 -8.16 24.00
C ARG A 133 -15.82 -9.06 24.23
N GLU A 134 -16.93 -8.50 24.68
CA GLU A 134 -18.13 -9.27 25.03
C GLU A 134 -18.94 -9.67 23.79
N GLU A 135 -19.05 -8.78 22.79
CA GLU A 135 -19.77 -9.08 21.55
C GLU A 135 -18.98 -9.95 20.56
N LEU A 136 -17.64 -9.88 20.52
CA LEU A 136 -16.84 -10.84 19.74
C LEU A 136 -17.15 -12.27 20.19
N THR A 137 -17.32 -12.45 21.51
CA THR A 137 -17.67 -13.73 22.10
C THR A 137 -19.08 -14.13 21.68
N GLN A 138 -20.08 -13.25 21.79
CA GLN A 138 -21.46 -13.56 21.34
C GLN A 138 -21.58 -13.83 19.83
N VAL A 139 -20.89 -13.08 18.96
CA VAL A 139 -20.94 -13.31 17.50
C VAL A 139 -20.25 -14.61 17.13
N VAL A 140 -19.15 -14.95 17.80
CA VAL A 140 -18.46 -16.24 17.61
C VAL A 140 -19.29 -17.40 18.15
N THR A 141 -19.92 -17.25 19.32
CA THR A 141 -20.81 -18.26 19.94
C THR A 141 -22.06 -18.50 19.07
N ASN A 142 -22.74 -17.45 18.61
CA ASN A 142 -23.92 -17.58 17.75
C ASN A 142 -23.63 -18.19 16.36
N ILE A 143 -22.38 -18.08 15.88
CA ILE A 143 -21.94 -18.66 14.60
C ILE A 143 -21.45 -20.11 14.77
N LEU A 144 -20.88 -20.47 15.92
CA LEU A 144 -20.39 -21.81 16.20
C LEU A 144 -21.46 -22.77 16.72
N GLU A 145 -22.50 -22.27 17.40
CA GLU A 145 -23.56 -23.11 17.99
C GLU A 145 -24.70 -23.45 17.02
N ASN A 146 -24.84 -22.75 15.88
CA ASN A 146 -25.88 -23.04 14.87
C ASN A 146 -25.44 -24.08 13.82
N ARG A 147 -25.08 -25.28 14.28
CA ARG A 147 -25.13 -26.51 13.48
C ARG A 147 -26.32 -27.35 13.93
N GLU A 148 -27.53 -26.98 13.50
CA GLU A 148 -28.74 -27.81 13.25
C GLU A 148 -29.95 -26.87 13.04
N PRO A 149 -30.93 -27.19 12.19
CA PRO A 149 -31.99 -26.26 11.80
C PRO A 149 -33.19 -26.37 12.75
N LEU A 150 -33.54 -25.30 13.45
CA LEU A 150 -34.78 -25.25 14.21
C LEU A 150 -35.70 -24.13 13.76
N ASN A 151 -36.80 -24.56 13.14
CA ASN A 151 -38.05 -23.85 12.95
C ASN A 151 -38.66 -23.49 14.32
N LEU A 152 -38.71 -22.22 14.69
CA LEU A 152 -39.72 -21.63 15.59
C LEU A 152 -39.76 -20.10 15.41
N PRO A 153 -40.92 -19.46 15.66
CA PRO A 153 -41.27 -18.17 15.07
C PRO A 153 -40.56 -17.01 15.76
N LEU A 154 -40.06 -16.09 14.93
CA LEU A 154 -39.34 -14.89 15.31
C LEU A 154 -40.20 -13.95 16.18
N SER A 155 -39.66 -13.58 17.34
CA SER A 155 -40.15 -12.47 18.16
C SER A 155 -39.86 -11.12 17.48
N PRO A 156 -40.76 -10.10 17.53
CA PRO A 156 -40.66 -8.89 16.71
C PRO A 156 -39.56 -7.90 17.10
N HIS A 157 -38.70 -8.21 18.08
CA HIS A 157 -37.72 -7.26 18.63
C HIS A 157 -36.25 -7.60 18.36
N THR A 158 -35.95 -8.56 17.49
CA THR A 158 -34.60 -8.74 16.92
C THR A 158 -34.51 -8.05 15.57
N CYS A 159 -34.20 -6.75 15.61
CA CYS A 159 -33.97 -5.94 14.42
C CYS A 159 -32.75 -6.44 13.63
N GLY A 160 -32.99 -7.18 12.54
CA GLY A 160 -32.35 -6.97 11.23
C GLY A 160 -30.84 -7.19 11.05
N GLN A 161 -30.11 -7.77 12.00
CA GLN A 161 -28.63 -7.82 11.90
C GLN A 161 -28.04 -8.89 10.98
N THR A 162 -28.78 -9.92 10.54
CA THR A 162 -28.22 -11.07 9.80
C THR A 162 -28.69 -11.23 8.35
N SER A 163 -29.64 -10.41 7.87
CA SER A 163 -30.28 -10.64 6.55
C SER A 163 -29.51 -10.12 5.34
N TRP A 164 -28.48 -9.28 5.52
CA TRP A 164 -27.80 -8.59 4.41
C TRP A 164 -26.65 -9.42 3.80
N ILE A 165 -26.08 -10.38 4.52
CA ILE A 165 -25.06 -11.31 3.99
C ILE A 165 -25.70 -12.42 3.12
N GLN A 166 -26.95 -12.78 3.37
CA GLN A 166 -27.64 -13.87 2.65
C GLN A 166 -28.01 -13.54 1.19
N LYS A 167 -27.90 -12.26 0.77
CA LYS A 167 -28.21 -11.85 -0.61
C LYS A 167 -27.05 -11.98 -1.60
N ILE A 168 -25.85 -12.31 -1.13
CA ILE A 168 -24.70 -12.62 -2.00
C ILE A 168 -24.93 -14.02 -2.59
N ARG A 169 -25.59 -14.10 -3.75
CA ARG A 169 -25.81 -15.38 -4.46
C ARG A 169 -24.46 -15.99 -4.85
N PHE A 170 -23.99 -16.95 -4.06
CA PHE A 170 -22.65 -17.55 -4.10
C PHE A 170 -22.20 -18.13 -5.47
N ASN A 171 -23.12 -18.42 -6.39
CA ASN A 171 -22.78 -19.09 -7.66
C ASN A 171 -22.07 -18.18 -8.68
N ASN A 172 -22.21 -16.85 -8.58
CA ASN A 172 -21.61 -15.91 -9.55
C ASN A 172 -20.23 -15.37 -9.14
N PHE A 173 -19.63 -15.89 -8.06
CA PHE A 173 -18.42 -15.30 -7.47
C PHE A 173 -17.21 -16.25 -7.46
N LYS A 174 -17.38 -17.50 -7.92
CA LYS A 174 -16.27 -18.46 -8.00
C LYS A 174 -15.24 -17.99 -9.03
N GLY A 175 -13.98 -17.96 -8.64
CA GLY A 175 -12.86 -17.52 -9.50
C GLY A 175 -12.67 -16.00 -9.57
N LYS A 176 -13.53 -15.20 -8.92
CA LYS A 176 -13.36 -13.74 -8.86
C LYS A 176 -12.36 -13.33 -7.79
N ARG A 177 -11.70 -12.19 -8.02
CA ARG A 177 -10.84 -11.53 -7.04
C ARG A 177 -11.69 -10.72 -6.07
N TRP A 178 -11.53 -10.99 -4.78
CA TRP A 178 -12.22 -10.24 -3.71
C TRP A 178 -11.29 -9.18 -3.13
N ILE A 179 -11.69 -7.91 -3.24
CA ILE A 179 -10.95 -6.76 -2.71
C ILE A 179 -11.80 -6.11 -1.62
N PHE A 180 -11.35 -6.22 -0.38
CA PHE A 180 -11.96 -5.55 0.75
C PHE A 180 -11.27 -4.22 1.01
N VAL A 181 -12.08 -3.16 1.11
CA VAL A 181 -11.60 -1.79 1.28
C VAL A 181 -12.13 -1.25 2.60
N PRO A 182 -11.33 -1.25 3.68
CA PRO A 182 -11.69 -0.52 4.90
C PRO A 182 -11.67 0.98 4.59
N SER A 183 -12.80 1.65 4.77
CA SER A 183 -12.94 3.07 4.41
C SER A 183 -13.58 3.88 5.53
N PHE A 184 -13.10 5.11 5.72
CA PHE A 184 -13.55 6.00 6.80
C PHE A 184 -13.49 7.47 6.34
N ARG A 185 -14.61 8.19 6.48
CA ARG A 185 -14.77 9.62 6.11
C ARG A 185 -14.36 9.95 4.68
N ARG A 186 -14.56 9.01 3.76
CA ARG A 186 -14.10 9.08 2.37
C ARG A 186 -15.16 8.65 1.36
N ALA A 187 -16.44 8.55 1.74
CA ALA A 187 -17.52 8.11 0.85
C ALA A 187 -17.56 8.84 -0.51
N GLN A 188 -17.17 10.11 -0.55
CA GLN A 188 -17.20 10.94 -1.77
C GLN A 188 -15.85 11.02 -2.50
N ILE A 189 -14.76 10.57 -1.88
CA ILE A 189 -13.39 10.79 -2.37
C ILE A 189 -12.53 9.53 -2.39
N ALA A 190 -13.04 8.38 -1.92
CA ALA A 190 -12.34 7.11 -1.93
C ALA A 190 -11.93 6.73 -3.38
N LEU A 191 -10.69 6.26 -3.55
CA LEU A 191 -10.21 5.78 -4.85
C LEU A 191 -10.65 4.33 -5.02
N LEU A 192 -11.79 4.15 -5.69
CA LEU A 192 -12.40 2.84 -5.94
C LEU A 192 -12.45 2.49 -7.43
N ASP A 193 -12.37 3.50 -8.31
CA ASP A 193 -12.39 3.35 -9.76
C ASP A 193 -10.97 3.21 -10.31
N TRP A 194 -10.34 2.08 -10.01
CA TRP A 194 -9.02 1.78 -10.58
C TRP A 194 -9.14 1.49 -12.09
N PRO A 195 -8.12 1.84 -12.89
CA PRO A 195 -8.15 1.57 -14.32
C PRO A 195 -8.38 0.08 -14.61
N GLU A 196 -9.37 -0.22 -15.44
CA GLU A 196 -9.62 -1.58 -15.86
C GLU A 196 -8.47 -2.07 -16.76
N ASP A 197 -8.15 -3.35 -16.60
CA ASP A 197 -7.21 -4.06 -17.44
C ASP A 197 -7.72 -5.49 -17.71
N ALA A 198 -6.95 -6.27 -18.48
CA ALA A 198 -7.34 -7.62 -18.87
C ALA A 198 -7.53 -8.58 -17.67
N LEU A 199 -6.90 -8.27 -16.53
CA LEU A 199 -6.90 -9.09 -15.31
C LEU A 199 -7.71 -8.47 -14.16
N LEU A 200 -8.02 -7.17 -14.23
CA LEU A 200 -8.80 -6.42 -13.24
C LEU A 200 -9.91 -5.61 -13.93
N ASN A 201 -11.15 -6.06 -13.76
CA ASN A 201 -12.35 -5.39 -14.27
C ASN A 201 -13.58 -5.79 -13.44
N LYS A 202 -14.72 -5.15 -13.70
CA LYS A 202 -16.00 -5.42 -13.00
C LYS A 202 -16.48 -6.88 -13.13
N GLU A 203 -16.07 -7.60 -14.18
CA GLU A 203 -16.44 -9.00 -14.38
C GLU A 203 -15.59 -9.95 -13.53
N SER A 204 -14.29 -9.67 -13.40
CA SER A 204 -13.32 -10.51 -12.69
C SER A 204 -13.19 -10.18 -11.19
N THR A 205 -13.69 -9.02 -10.75
CA THR A 205 -13.41 -8.48 -9.42
C THR A 205 -14.69 -8.14 -8.65
N ILE A 206 -14.64 -8.32 -7.34
CA ILE A 206 -15.68 -7.91 -6.40
C ILE A 206 -15.04 -6.98 -5.38
N THR A 207 -15.49 -5.74 -5.37
CA THR A 207 -15.06 -4.72 -4.40
C THR A 207 -16.08 -4.61 -3.28
N VAL A 208 -15.59 -4.75 -2.05
CA VAL A 208 -16.39 -4.71 -0.82
C VAL A 208 -15.87 -3.62 0.09
N LEU A 209 -16.65 -2.56 0.25
CA LEU A 209 -16.39 -1.49 1.20
C LEU A 209 -16.82 -1.94 2.60
N VAL A 210 -15.93 -1.81 3.58
CA VAL A 210 -16.22 -2.10 4.98
C VAL A 210 -16.13 -0.81 5.77
N VAL A 211 -17.30 -0.36 6.25
CA VAL A 211 -17.49 1.01 6.76
C VAL A 211 -18.17 0.99 8.11
N ARG A 212 -18.03 2.07 8.87
CA ARG A 212 -18.60 2.16 10.21
C ARG A 212 -20.12 2.43 10.17
N PRO A 213 -20.89 2.01 11.20
CA PRO A 213 -22.31 2.29 11.29
C PRO A 213 -22.70 3.74 11.03
N SER A 214 -21.99 4.70 11.65
CA SER A 214 -22.28 6.14 11.53
C SER A 214 -22.13 6.71 10.12
N GLU A 215 -21.40 6.02 9.24
CA GLU A 215 -21.13 6.47 7.86
C GLU A 215 -21.82 5.60 6.81
N PHE A 216 -22.48 4.53 7.22
CA PHE A 216 -23.02 3.51 6.32
C PHE A 216 -23.93 4.11 5.24
N ASP A 217 -24.89 4.94 5.64
CA ASP A 217 -25.85 5.54 4.71
C ASP A 217 -25.18 6.48 3.70
N GLU A 218 -24.10 7.17 4.09
CA GLU A 218 -23.32 8.01 3.19
C GLU A 218 -22.58 7.17 2.15
N TYR A 219 -21.94 6.08 2.57
CA TYR A 219 -21.28 5.16 1.64
C TYR A 219 -22.25 4.43 0.72
N VAL A 220 -23.43 4.01 1.21
CA VAL A 220 -24.46 3.44 0.36
C VAL A 220 -24.91 4.45 -0.70
N ARG A 221 -25.12 5.71 -0.31
CA ARG A 221 -25.51 6.80 -1.23
C ARG A 221 -24.47 7.06 -2.32
N HIS A 222 -23.19 7.13 -1.96
CA HIS A 222 -22.14 7.56 -2.89
C HIS A 222 -21.43 6.40 -3.61
N CYS A 223 -21.30 5.23 -2.99
CA CYS A 223 -20.51 4.11 -3.53
C CYS A 223 -21.34 2.85 -3.81
N GLY A 224 -22.53 2.72 -3.21
CA GLY A 224 -23.32 1.48 -3.22
C GLY A 224 -23.92 1.08 -4.57
N HIS A 225 -23.86 1.96 -5.57
CA HIS A 225 -24.34 1.68 -6.92
C HIS A 225 -23.39 0.78 -7.72
N GLU A 226 -22.08 0.84 -7.43
CA GLU A 226 -21.07 -0.01 -8.09
C GLU A 226 -20.42 -1.03 -7.15
N ASN A 227 -20.53 -0.84 -5.83
CA ASN A 227 -19.79 -1.59 -4.83
C ASN A 227 -20.69 -2.21 -3.77
N ILE A 228 -20.27 -3.33 -3.21
CA ILE A 228 -20.92 -3.90 -2.02
C ILE A 228 -20.48 -3.08 -0.80
N VAL A 229 -21.43 -2.55 -0.03
CA VAL A 229 -21.14 -1.83 1.22
C VAL A 229 -21.56 -2.69 2.42
N ILE A 230 -20.60 -2.96 3.30
CA ILE A 230 -20.77 -3.72 4.52
C ILE A 230 -20.65 -2.79 5.72
N ARG A 231 -21.68 -2.82 6.57
CA ARG A 231 -21.71 -2.10 7.84
C ARG A 231 -20.98 -2.91 8.92
N LEU A 232 -20.00 -2.31 9.56
CA LEU A 232 -19.39 -2.89 10.76
C LEU A 232 -20.39 -2.95 11.94
N PRO A 233 -20.15 -3.76 12.97
CA PRO A 233 -21.06 -3.80 14.12
C PRO A 233 -21.05 -2.51 14.95
N GLN A 234 -19.88 -1.88 15.11
CA GLN A 234 -19.68 -0.74 15.99
C GLN A 234 -18.80 0.35 15.32
N ASP A 235 -18.93 1.59 15.80
CA ASP A 235 -18.15 2.75 15.37
C ASP A 235 -16.76 2.81 16.03
N GLU A 236 -15.96 1.77 15.85
CA GLU A 236 -14.63 1.69 16.45
C GLU A 236 -13.56 2.47 15.69
N ILE A 237 -12.61 3.03 16.44
CA ILE A 237 -11.48 3.80 15.89
C ILE A 237 -10.29 2.87 15.62
N GLY A 238 -9.64 3.07 14.48
CA GLY A 238 -8.41 2.37 14.12
C GLY A 238 -8.56 1.51 12.86
N ALA A 239 -7.43 1.07 12.31
CA ALA A 239 -7.41 0.19 11.15
C ALA A 239 -7.51 -1.30 11.54
N GLY A 240 -7.19 -1.67 12.80
CA GLY A 240 -7.24 -3.04 13.28
C GLY A 240 -8.64 -3.64 13.28
N TYR A 241 -9.63 -2.89 13.78
CA TYR A 241 -11.02 -3.32 13.86
C TYR A 241 -11.65 -3.68 12.50
N PRO A 242 -11.64 -2.80 11.47
CA PRO A 242 -12.20 -3.16 10.17
C PRO A 242 -11.45 -4.34 9.52
N ARG A 243 -10.12 -4.41 9.64
CA ARG A 243 -9.32 -5.52 9.08
C ARG A 243 -9.61 -6.86 9.77
N TYR A 244 -9.86 -6.86 11.08
CA TYR A 244 -10.33 -8.03 11.80
C TYR A 244 -11.67 -8.54 11.24
N TRP A 245 -12.65 -7.66 11.09
CA TRP A 245 -13.97 -8.02 10.56
C TRP A 245 -13.92 -8.48 9.11
N ILE A 246 -13.05 -7.87 8.28
CA ILE A 246 -12.81 -8.33 6.92
C ILE A 246 -12.37 -9.80 6.92
N GLN A 247 -11.42 -10.20 7.77
CA GLN A 247 -11.02 -11.61 7.87
C GLN A 247 -12.19 -12.51 8.30
N LYS A 248 -13.00 -12.10 9.28
CA LYS A 248 -14.15 -12.88 9.72
C LYS A 248 -15.22 -13.05 8.64
N ILE A 249 -15.53 -11.97 7.92
CA ILE A 249 -16.47 -11.98 6.80
C ILE A 249 -15.95 -12.89 5.69
N ALA A 250 -14.69 -12.72 5.28
CA ALA A 250 -14.10 -13.53 4.22
C ALA A 250 -14.07 -15.03 4.56
N LEU A 251 -13.74 -15.39 5.81
CA LEU A 251 -13.84 -16.78 6.29
C LEU A 251 -15.28 -17.30 6.26
N ARG A 252 -16.27 -16.47 6.62
CA ARG A 252 -17.69 -16.86 6.57
C ARG A 252 -18.19 -17.06 5.13
N LEU A 253 -17.60 -16.33 4.18
CA LEU A 253 -17.78 -16.50 2.74
C LEU A 253 -16.95 -17.66 2.15
N GLN A 254 -16.20 -18.39 2.99
CA GLN A 254 -15.35 -19.51 2.59
C GLN A 254 -14.29 -19.13 1.53
N LEU A 255 -13.75 -17.92 1.65
CA LEU A 255 -12.67 -17.45 0.79
C LEU A 255 -11.33 -17.93 1.33
N ASP A 256 -10.52 -18.51 0.46
CA ASP A 256 -9.15 -18.91 0.80
C ASP A 256 -8.17 -17.73 0.76
N PHE A 257 -8.45 -16.76 -0.11
CA PHE A 257 -7.61 -15.61 -0.35
C PHE A 257 -8.42 -14.35 -0.57
N ILE A 258 -7.89 -13.23 -0.09
CA ILE A 258 -8.48 -11.90 -0.30
C ILE A 258 -7.38 -10.86 -0.49
N TRP A 259 -7.73 -9.79 -1.19
CA TRP A 259 -7.01 -8.52 -1.08
C TRP A 259 -7.68 -7.66 -0.01
N MET A 260 -6.85 -7.00 0.81
CA MET A 260 -7.25 -5.87 1.64
C MET A 260 -6.49 -4.65 1.16
N MET A 261 -7.22 -3.58 0.84
CA MET A 261 -6.67 -2.45 0.12
C MET A 261 -7.20 -1.15 0.71
N ASP A 262 -6.29 -0.26 1.10
CA ASP A 262 -6.68 1.07 1.56
C ASP A 262 -7.33 1.84 0.40
N ASP A 263 -8.37 2.61 0.71
CA ASP A 263 -9.08 3.43 -0.27
C ASP A 263 -8.25 4.58 -0.85
N SER A 264 -7.04 4.84 -0.35
CA SER A 264 -6.11 5.87 -0.83
C SER A 264 -5.18 5.41 -1.93
N VAL A 265 -5.23 4.15 -2.34
CA VAL A 265 -4.24 3.61 -3.27
C VAL A 265 -4.52 4.14 -4.68
N GLU A 266 -3.56 4.88 -5.22
CA GLU A 266 -3.72 5.59 -6.49
C GLU A 266 -3.12 4.80 -7.65
N CYS A 267 -1.91 4.28 -7.48
CA CYS A 267 -1.21 3.51 -8.51
C CYS A 267 -0.02 2.70 -7.96
N PHE A 268 0.51 1.85 -8.83
CA PHE A 268 1.75 1.13 -8.61
C PHE A 268 2.82 1.57 -9.60
N TYR A 269 4.07 1.60 -9.13
CA TYR A 269 5.26 1.82 -9.95
C TYR A 269 6.21 0.63 -9.85
N GLU A 270 6.85 0.25 -10.94
CA GLU A 270 7.97 -0.69 -10.89
C GLU A 270 9.25 0.05 -10.46
N TYR A 271 9.85 -0.40 -9.36
CA TYR A 271 11.19 0.02 -8.97
C TYR A 271 12.23 -0.81 -9.71
N HIS A 272 13.12 -0.13 -10.41
CA HIS A 272 14.26 -0.75 -11.07
C HIS A 272 15.57 -0.17 -10.50
N PRO A 273 16.48 -1.02 -9.97
CA PRO A 273 17.65 -0.52 -9.23
C PRO A 273 18.74 0.10 -10.11
N THR A 274 18.84 -0.30 -11.38
CA THR A 274 19.94 0.07 -12.28
C THR A 274 19.54 0.94 -13.48
N VAL A 275 18.29 0.84 -13.96
CA VAL A 275 17.83 1.62 -15.11
C VAL A 275 17.34 2.98 -14.64
N VAL A 276 18.01 4.04 -15.07
CA VAL A 276 17.51 5.41 -14.94
C VAL A 276 16.42 5.59 -16.01
N PRO A 277 15.21 6.06 -15.66
CA PRO A 277 14.22 6.34 -16.69
C PRO A 277 14.73 7.41 -17.66
N PRO A 278 14.31 7.37 -18.92
CA PRO A 278 14.77 8.31 -19.93
C PRO A 278 14.54 9.75 -19.47
N LEU A 279 15.55 10.61 -19.65
CA LEU A 279 15.43 12.04 -19.41
C LEU A 279 14.34 12.60 -20.33
N LYS A 280 13.60 13.60 -19.82
CA LYS A 280 12.50 14.27 -20.53
C LYS A 280 12.89 14.57 -21.99
N PHE A 281 12.36 13.79 -22.95
CA PHE A 281 12.26 14.29 -24.31
C PHE A 281 11.28 15.47 -24.30
N LYS A 282 11.60 16.51 -25.08
CA LYS A 282 10.80 17.73 -25.27
C LYS A 282 9.33 17.36 -25.55
N GLY A 283 8.50 17.27 -24.51
CA GLY A 283 7.12 16.77 -24.62
C GLY A 283 6.57 16.05 -23.38
N GLY A 284 7.42 15.60 -22.46
CA GLY A 284 7.03 15.18 -21.11
C GLY A 284 6.51 13.74 -21.00
N SER A 285 7.34 12.86 -20.46
CA SER A 285 6.86 11.78 -19.61
C SER A 285 7.57 11.91 -18.27
N ASP A 286 6.79 11.94 -17.20
CA ASP A 286 7.31 11.96 -15.82
C ASP A 286 7.78 10.55 -15.45
N TYR A 287 8.77 10.45 -14.55
CA TYR A 287 9.27 9.18 -13.99
C TYR A 287 8.11 8.23 -13.59
N SER A 288 7.04 8.84 -13.09
CA SER A 288 5.79 8.21 -12.69
C SER A 288 5.10 7.47 -13.83
N GLU A 289 4.89 8.09 -14.99
CA GLU A 289 4.19 7.47 -16.12
C GLU A 289 4.96 6.26 -16.65
N TYR A 290 6.27 6.42 -16.87
CA TYR A 290 7.10 5.31 -17.34
C TYR A 290 7.09 4.16 -16.33
N ARG A 291 7.14 4.39 -15.02
CA ARG A 291 7.18 3.26 -14.09
C ARG A 291 5.81 2.67 -13.76
N ARG A 292 4.70 3.27 -14.21
CA ARG A 292 3.35 2.87 -13.79
C ARG A 292 3.00 1.47 -14.25
N ARG A 293 2.41 0.66 -13.37
CA ARG A 293 1.99 -0.71 -13.68
C ARG A 293 0.49 -0.89 -13.58
N GLN A 294 -0.05 -1.75 -14.44
CA GLN A 294 -1.41 -2.23 -14.35
C GLN A 294 -1.65 -2.91 -13.00
N PHE A 295 -2.81 -2.67 -12.41
CA PHE A 295 -3.17 -3.25 -11.12
C PHE A 295 -3.26 -4.78 -11.22
N GLY A 296 -3.89 -5.28 -12.28
CA GLY A 296 -4.05 -6.71 -12.51
C GLY A 296 -2.73 -7.48 -12.58
N LEU A 297 -1.71 -6.92 -13.25
CA LEU A 297 -0.36 -7.51 -13.31
C LEU A 297 0.35 -7.53 -11.96
N VAL A 298 0.20 -6.45 -11.17
CA VAL A 298 0.73 -6.40 -9.80
C VAL A 298 0.06 -7.44 -8.91
N PHE A 299 -1.26 -7.57 -9.03
CA PHE A 299 -2.02 -8.53 -8.25
C PHE A 299 -1.63 -9.96 -8.61
N GLU A 300 -1.63 -10.31 -9.89
CA GLU A 300 -1.24 -11.65 -10.36
C GLU A 300 0.16 -12.03 -9.85
N ARG A 301 1.15 -11.13 -9.96
CA ARG A 301 2.51 -11.37 -9.46
C ARG A 301 2.53 -11.72 -7.98
N ILE A 302 1.88 -10.92 -7.13
CA ILE A 302 1.85 -11.15 -5.69
C ILE A 302 1.06 -12.43 -5.34
N GLU A 303 -0.07 -12.64 -6.01
CA GLU A 303 -0.89 -13.84 -5.85
C GLU A 303 -0.09 -15.11 -6.15
N ASN A 304 0.69 -15.11 -7.23
CA ASN A 304 1.52 -16.25 -7.61
C ASN A 304 2.54 -16.62 -6.53
N PHE A 305 3.15 -15.63 -5.85
CA PHE A 305 4.06 -15.92 -4.75
C PHE A 305 3.35 -16.45 -3.50
N VAL A 306 2.20 -15.87 -3.13
CA VAL A 306 1.46 -16.26 -1.92
C VAL A 306 0.77 -17.63 -2.09
N LYS A 307 0.30 -17.93 -3.30
CA LYS A 307 -0.35 -19.20 -3.66
C LYS A 307 0.64 -20.32 -3.96
N ALA A 308 1.93 -20.01 -4.18
CA ALA A 308 2.98 -21.01 -4.31
C ALA A 308 3.15 -21.74 -2.97
N ASP A 309 2.43 -22.85 -2.82
CA ASP A 309 2.30 -23.62 -1.60
C ASP A 309 3.67 -24.15 -1.14
N SER A 310 4.06 -23.86 0.11
CA SER A 310 5.21 -24.51 0.75
C SER A 310 4.77 -25.13 2.06
N THR A 311 5.06 -26.42 2.22
CA THR A 311 4.57 -27.25 3.32
C THR A 311 5.18 -26.92 4.68
N GLU A 312 6.21 -26.07 4.75
CA GLU A 312 6.95 -25.76 5.98
C GLU A 312 6.94 -24.27 6.36
N HIS A 313 6.83 -23.35 5.39
CA HIS A 313 6.92 -21.89 5.63
C HIS A 313 5.97 -21.10 4.72
N ALA A 314 4.66 -21.32 4.87
CA ALA A 314 3.66 -20.65 4.06
C ALA A 314 3.71 -19.12 4.19
N ILE A 315 3.55 -18.42 3.06
CA ILE A 315 3.40 -16.97 3.04
C ILE A 315 1.96 -16.63 3.45
N ALA A 316 1.81 -16.04 4.63
CA ALA A 316 0.53 -15.60 5.16
C ALA A 316 0.03 -14.34 4.49
N ALA A 317 0.95 -13.42 4.18
CA ALA A 317 0.61 -12.14 3.59
C ALA A 317 1.75 -11.57 2.74
N MET A 318 1.39 -10.85 1.69
CA MET A 318 2.34 -10.06 0.91
C MET A 318 1.74 -8.72 0.49
N SER A 319 2.56 -7.68 0.46
CA SER A 319 2.19 -6.36 -0.06
C SER A 319 3.25 -5.79 -1.00
N PRO A 320 2.90 -4.85 -1.87
CA PRO A 320 3.88 -3.94 -2.45
C PRO A 320 4.60 -3.14 -1.36
N ARG A 321 5.70 -2.50 -1.73
CA ARG A 321 6.41 -1.54 -0.89
C ARG A 321 5.79 -0.16 -1.03
N ARG A 322 5.45 0.51 0.07
CA ARG A 322 5.06 1.94 0.00
C ARG A 322 6.18 2.81 -0.59
N TRP A 323 5.83 3.72 -1.51
CA TRP A 323 6.73 4.69 -2.11
C TRP A 323 7.39 5.56 -1.03
N TYR A 324 8.71 5.59 -1.06
CA TYR A 324 9.50 6.46 -0.19
C TYR A 324 10.76 6.90 -0.94
N PRO A 325 10.82 8.15 -1.44
CA PRO A 325 11.87 8.62 -2.35
C PRO A 325 13.29 8.38 -1.83
N GLN A 326 13.50 8.46 -0.50
CA GLN A 326 14.83 8.33 0.11
C GLN A 326 15.25 6.87 0.35
N CYS A 327 14.36 5.89 0.15
CA CYS A 327 14.68 4.48 0.43
C CYS A 327 14.74 3.65 -0.86
N LYS A 328 15.98 3.41 -1.31
CA LYS A 328 16.29 2.52 -2.44
C LYS A 328 16.46 1.08 -1.95
N PRO A 329 15.49 0.17 -2.18
CA PRO A 329 15.64 -1.21 -1.78
C PRO A 329 16.81 -1.86 -2.53
N LYS A 330 17.58 -2.68 -1.81
CA LYS A 330 18.73 -3.44 -2.35
C LYS A 330 18.41 -4.89 -2.68
N LYS A 331 17.23 -5.36 -2.30
CA LYS A 331 16.77 -6.74 -2.45
C LYS A 331 15.34 -6.75 -2.99
N PRO A 332 14.96 -7.77 -3.78
CA PRO A 332 13.63 -7.89 -4.37
C PRO A 332 12.54 -8.04 -3.33
N PHE A 333 12.81 -8.74 -2.23
CA PHE A 333 11.85 -8.96 -1.16
C PHE A 333 12.41 -8.52 0.20
N SER A 334 11.52 -8.18 1.11
CA SER A 334 11.87 -7.99 2.51
C SER A 334 10.84 -8.62 3.43
N CYS A 335 11.30 -9.40 4.42
CA CYS A 335 10.44 -9.95 5.48
C CYS A 335 10.06 -8.83 6.44
N LYS A 336 8.96 -8.14 6.13
CA LYS A 336 8.47 -6.95 6.84
C LYS A 336 6.93 -6.97 6.86
N PRO A 337 6.32 -6.30 7.85
CA PRO A 337 4.87 -6.17 7.92
C PRO A 337 4.25 -5.70 6.60
N PRO A 338 3.17 -6.32 6.11
CA PRO A 338 2.47 -5.83 4.93
C PRO A 338 1.83 -4.46 5.23
N HIS A 339 1.53 -3.65 4.20
CA HIS A 339 0.89 -2.33 4.38
C HIS A 339 0.20 -1.84 3.11
N GLY A 340 -0.91 -1.11 3.25
CA GLY A 340 -1.63 -0.43 2.17
C GLY A 340 -2.43 -1.37 1.27
N VAL A 341 -1.76 -2.30 0.60
CA VAL A 341 -2.38 -3.29 -0.29
C VAL A 341 -1.84 -4.66 0.05
N VAL A 342 -2.66 -5.51 0.65
CA VAL A 342 -2.22 -6.76 1.27
C VAL A 342 -3.01 -7.92 0.72
N PHE A 343 -2.32 -8.89 0.12
CA PHE A 343 -2.91 -10.16 -0.24
C PHE A 343 -2.75 -11.15 0.92
N LEU A 344 -3.85 -11.73 1.38
CA LEU A 344 -3.89 -12.65 2.52
C LEU A 344 -4.18 -14.08 2.08
N ASN A 345 -3.46 -15.02 2.69
CA ASN A 345 -3.79 -16.45 2.69
C ASN A 345 -4.58 -16.78 3.96
N LEU A 346 -5.91 -16.79 3.84
CA LEU A 346 -6.81 -16.96 4.99
C LEU A 346 -6.76 -18.38 5.56
N ARG A 347 -6.45 -19.39 4.73
CA ARG A 347 -6.34 -20.79 5.18
C ARG A 347 -5.26 -20.95 6.24
N VAL A 348 -4.06 -20.45 5.97
CA VAL A 348 -2.92 -20.61 6.90
C VAL A 348 -3.06 -19.71 8.11
N LEU A 349 -3.65 -18.52 7.95
CA LEU A 349 -3.96 -17.61 9.05
C LEU A 349 -4.99 -18.23 10.01
N GLN A 350 -6.07 -18.80 9.47
CA GLN A 350 -7.10 -19.48 10.26
C GLN A 350 -6.52 -20.71 10.99
N ALA A 351 -5.74 -21.54 10.30
CA ALA A 351 -5.11 -22.73 10.89
C ALA A 351 -4.18 -22.40 12.08
N LYS A 352 -3.59 -21.20 12.09
CA LYS A 352 -2.73 -20.71 13.18
C LYS A 352 -3.45 -19.75 14.16
N ASN A 353 -4.77 -19.58 14.00
CA ASN A 353 -5.59 -18.65 14.76
C ASN A 353 -4.97 -17.23 14.81
N ILE A 354 -4.63 -16.68 13.64
CA ILE A 354 -4.03 -15.35 13.49
C ILE A 354 -5.06 -14.41 12.86
N PHE A 355 -5.36 -13.34 13.59
CA PHE A 355 -6.24 -12.28 13.13
C PHE A 355 -5.60 -10.93 13.42
N TYR A 356 -5.95 -9.93 12.63
CA TYR A 356 -5.76 -8.53 12.99
C TYR A 356 -6.38 -8.29 14.37
N ARG A 357 -5.71 -7.50 15.21
CA ARG A 357 -6.18 -7.22 16.56
C ARG A 357 -7.15 -6.03 16.51
N PRO A 358 -8.45 -6.23 16.79
CA PRO A 358 -9.42 -5.14 16.74
C PRO A 358 -9.11 -4.01 17.73
N GLU A 359 -8.38 -4.31 18.79
CA GLU A 359 -7.99 -3.38 19.85
C GLU A 359 -6.88 -2.41 19.44
N LEU A 360 -6.18 -2.68 18.32
CA LEU A 360 -5.05 -1.85 17.91
C LEU A 360 -5.52 -0.70 17.01
N LYS A 361 -5.39 0.53 17.53
CA LYS A 361 -5.58 1.75 16.75
C LYS A 361 -4.46 2.00 15.76
N THR A 362 -3.25 1.58 16.12
CA THR A 362 -2.02 1.69 15.32
C THR A 362 -1.13 0.48 15.57
N LEU A 363 -0.10 0.30 14.73
CA LEU A 363 0.81 -0.86 14.75
C LEU A 363 0.12 -2.20 14.45
N GLU A 364 -1.14 -2.19 14.02
CA GLU A 364 -1.92 -3.38 13.72
C GLU A 364 -1.27 -4.25 12.65
N ASP A 365 -0.81 -3.65 11.54
CA ASP A 365 -0.06 -4.36 10.50
C ASP A 365 1.26 -4.94 11.02
N ILE A 366 1.93 -4.19 11.90
CA ILE A 366 3.23 -4.56 12.44
C ILE A 366 3.11 -5.75 13.37
N LEU A 367 2.17 -5.72 14.30
CA LEU A 367 1.92 -6.83 15.22
C LEU A 367 1.31 -8.03 14.51
N PHE A 368 0.43 -7.83 13.52
CA PHE A 368 -0.06 -8.91 12.66
C PHE A 368 1.10 -9.65 11.96
N GLY A 369 2.00 -8.90 11.31
CA GLY A 369 3.16 -9.47 10.65
C GLY A 369 4.12 -10.18 11.62
N TYR A 370 4.30 -9.62 12.82
CA TYR A 370 5.15 -10.23 13.84
C TYR A 370 4.54 -11.51 14.41
N GLU A 371 3.24 -11.53 14.67
CA GLU A 371 2.51 -12.73 15.11
C GLU A 371 2.61 -13.85 14.07
N CYS A 372 2.52 -13.52 12.78
CA CYS A 372 2.76 -14.47 11.69
C CYS A 372 4.15 -15.12 11.83
N GLU A 373 5.21 -14.32 11.94
CA GLU A 373 6.59 -14.82 12.09
C GLU A 373 6.74 -15.70 13.34
N ARG A 374 6.16 -15.29 14.47
CA ARG A 374 6.20 -16.05 15.73
C ARG A 374 5.50 -17.41 15.64
N LYS A 375 4.52 -17.54 14.75
CA LYS A 375 3.76 -18.78 14.51
C LYS A 375 4.23 -19.57 13.28
N GLY A 376 5.41 -19.23 12.76
CA GLY A 376 6.07 -19.95 11.65
C GLY A 376 5.54 -19.60 10.26
N LEU A 377 4.75 -18.53 10.13
CA LEU A 377 4.28 -18.03 8.84
C LEU A 377 5.15 -16.87 8.38
N LYS A 378 5.19 -16.64 7.06
CA LYS A 378 5.99 -15.57 6.48
C LYS A 378 5.14 -14.41 5.99
N VAL A 379 5.67 -13.20 6.16
CA VAL A 379 5.10 -11.98 5.58
C VAL A 379 6.16 -11.24 4.80
N PHE A 380 5.83 -10.80 3.59
CA PHE A 380 6.79 -10.17 2.69
C PHE A 380 6.29 -8.85 2.11
N ARG A 381 7.23 -7.98 1.79
CA ARG A 381 7.02 -6.89 0.84
C ARG A 381 7.74 -7.19 -0.45
N ASP A 382 7.05 -7.07 -1.58
CA ASP A 382 7.67 -7.00 -2.90
C ASP A 382 8.22 -5.58 -3.09
N ASN A 383 9.55 -5.47 -3.17
CA ASN A 383 10.25 -4.20 -3.38
C ASN A 383 10.40 -3.84 -4.87
N ARG A 384 10.07 -4.75 -5.80
CA ARG A 384 9.94 -4.42 -7.23
C ARG A 384 8.71 -3.55 -7.45
N VAL A 385 7.68 -3.67 -6.63
CA VAL A 385 6.45 -2.90 -6.75
C VAL A 385 6.38 -1.82 -5.68
N MET A 386 6.30 -0.58 -6.11
CA MET A 386 6.11 0.58 -5.24
C MET A 386 4.66 1.05 -5.29
N LEU A 387 4.00 1.06 -4.15
CA LEU A 387 2.65 1.59 -3.97
C LEU A 387 2.70 3.10 -3.72
N TYR A 388 1.88 3.86 -4.45
CA TYR A 388 1.65 5.27 -4.17
C TYR A 388 0.25 5.49 -3.58
N ASP A 389 0.23 6.09 -2.38
CA ASP A 389 -1.01 6.50 -1.71
C ASP A 389 -1.28 7.97 -1.97
N HIS A 390 -2.52 8.27 -2.33
CA HIS A 390 -3.00 9.62 -2.41
C HIS A 390 -3.04 10.26 -1.01
N ASN A 391 -2.43 11.43 -0.88
CA ASN A 391 -2.35 12.13 0.40
C ASN A 391 -3.50 13.13 0.55
N TRP A 392 -4.61 12.70 1.14
CA TRP A 392 -5.70 13.60 1.49
C TRP A 392 -5.42 14.40 2.76
N LYS A 393 -5.65 15.71 2.69
CA LYS A 393 -5.64 16.58 3.87
C LYS A 393 -6.86 16.26 4.74
N ASN A 394 -6.64 16.06 6.04
CA ASN A 394 -7.69 15.95 7.07
C ASN A 394 -8.62 14.72 7.01
N THR A 395 -8.27 13.65 6.28
CA THR A 395 -9.04 12.39 6.26
C THR A 395 -8.17 11.17 6.58
N GLY A 396 -8.79 10.10 7.08
CA GLY A 396 -8.12 8.83 7.41
C GLY A 396 -7.67 8.70 8.86
N ALA A 397 -7.34 7.47 9.28
CA ALA A 397 -7.03 7.14 10.66
C ALA A 397 -5.85 7.94 11.25
N SER A 398 -4.92 8.38 10.39
CA SER A 398 -3.72 9.14 10.78
C SER A 398 -3.87 10.67 10.77
N SER A 399 -5.03 11.22 10.37
CA SER A 399 -5.18 12.68 10.23
C SER A 399 -5.33 13.39 11.59
N PRO A 400 -4.81 14.62 11.75
CA PRO A 400 -4.97 15.39 13.00
C PRO A 400 -6.45 15.57 13.42
N SER A 401 -7.35 15.69 12.44
CA SER A 401 -8.81 15.79 12.63
C SER A 401 -9.46 14.53 13.24
N VAL A 402 -8.75 13.40 13.21
CA VAL A 402 -9.17 12.12 13.81
C VAL A 402 -8.44 11.86 15.13
N LYS A 403 -7.26 12.48 15.35
CA LYS A 403 -6.48 12.36 16.60
C LYS A 403 -7.04 13.20 17.76
N ASN A 404 -7.79 14.27 17.46
CA ASN A 404 -8.24 15.27 18.44
C ASN A 404 -9.73 15.14 18.84
N LYS A 405 -10.36 14.01 18.56
CA LYS A 405 -11.69 13.62 19.04
C LYS A 405 -11.59 12.26 19.69
#